data_AF-A0ABD1HVL7-F1
#
_entry.id   AF-A0ABD1HVL7-F1
#
_cell.length_a   1.000
_cell.length_b   1.000
_cell.length_c   1.000
_cell.angle_alpha   90.00
_cell.angle_beta   90.00
_cell.angle_gamma   90.00
#
_symmetry.space_group_name_H-M   'P 1'
#
loop_
_entity.id
_entity.type
_entity.pdbx_description
1 polymer ?
#
loop_
_entity_poly.entity_id
_entity_poly.type
_entity_poly.pdbx_seq_one_letter_code
_entity_poly.pdbx_strand_id
1 'polypeptide(L)'
;MARSTPTTRWRHAMATATSILCFVFGSSSAAYQVEGAYDENGKGSSMWDHFTHTYPDRSSGDVAVDSYHLEKLKEDLKLLKDMGVDAYRFSITWPRILPGGTISKGVNQDGINYYNHLINELLANGIQPWVYST
;
A
#
# COMPACT_ATOMS: atom_id res chain seq x y z
N MET A 1 -19.04 -34.31 -3.47
CA MET A 1 -18.00 -33.77 -4.39
C MET A 1 -17.84 -32.28 -4.10
N ALA A 2 -16.81 -31.89 -3.34
CA ALA A 2 -16.52 -30.48 -3.08
C ALA A 2 -15.72 -29.92 -4.26
N ARG A 3 -16.19 -28.85 -4.89
CA ARG A 3 -15.45 -28.13 -5.93
C ARG A 3 -14.34 -27.34 -5.25
N SER A 4 -13.09 -27.60 -5.63
CA SER A 4 -11.94 -26.79 -5.24
C SER A 4 -12.09 -25.37 -5.80
N THR A 5 -11.77 -24.37 -4.99
CA THR A 5 -11.74 -22.96 -5.39
C THR A 5 -10.65 -22.70 -6.45
N PRO A 6 -10.88 -21.79 -7.42
CA PRO A 6 -9.94 -21.55 -8.53
C PRO A 6 -8.55 -21.05 -8.11
N THR A 7 -8.43 -20.46 -6.92
CA THR A 7 -7.21 -19.82 -6.41
C THR A 7 -6.05 -20.79 -6.17
N THR A 8 -6.33 -22.09 -6.04
CA THR A 8 -5.30 -23.10 -5.74
C THR A 8 -4.57 -23.63 -6.99
N ARG A 9 -5.09 -23.39 -8.20
CA ARG A 9 -4.62 -24.08 -9.43
C ARG A 9 -3.26 -23.59 -9.96
N TRP A 10 -2.97 -22.29 -9.87
CA TRP A 10 -1.72 -21.72 -10.41
C TRP A 10 -0.49 -22.08 -9.59
N ARG A 11 -0.64 -22.12 -8.25
CA ARG A 11 0.43 -22.53 -7.33
C ARG A 11 0.90 -23.95 -7.60
N HIS A 12 -0.02 -24.86 -7.91
CA HIS A 12 0.31 -26.25 -8.28
C HIS A 12 0.98 -26.36 -9.65
N ALA A 13 0.58 -25.53 -10.61
CA ALA A 13 1.18 -25.52 -11.95
C ALA A 13 2.63 -25.00 -11.96
N MET A 14 3.00 -24.13 -11.02
CA MET A 14 4.39 -23.65 -10.87
C MET A 14 5.25 -24.55 -9.97
N ALA A 15 4.65 -25.42 -9.15
CA ALA A 15 5.33 -26.27 -8.18
C ALA A 15 6.03 -27.51 -8.78
N THR A 16 5.99 -27.73 -10.10
CA THR A 16 6.55 -28.93 -10.75
C THR A 16 8.07 -28.85 -11.03
N ALA A 17 8.80 -27.93 -10.42
CA ALA A 17 10.27 -27.92 -10.46
C ALA A 17 10.82 -27.84 -9.03
N THR A 18 11.40 -28.96 -8.59
CA THR A 18 11.99 -29.20 -7.28
C THR A 18 13.17 -28.26 -6.99
N SER A 19 12.94 -26.99 -6.60
CA SER A 19 13.93 -26.14 -5.88
C SER A 19 13.44 -24.77 -5.35
N ILE A 20 12.16 -24.58 -4.94
CA ILE A 20 11.73 -23.24 -4.45
C ILE A 20 10.84 -23.27 -3.19
N LEU A 21 11.28 -23.98 -2.15
CA LEU A 21 10.53 -24.08 -0.89
C LEU A 21 10.30 -22.73 -0.17
N CYS A 22 10.98 -21.64 -0.59
CA CYS A 22 10.87 -20.31 0.02
C CYS A 22 10.69 -19.19 -1.03
N PHE A 23 9.93 -19.41 -2.10
CA PHE A 23 9.57 -18.32 -3.02
C PHE A 23 8.42 -17.50 -2.45
N VAL A 24 8.53 -16.16 -2.51
CA VAL A 24 7.49 -15.22 -2.07
C VAL A 24 6.88 -14.55 -3.31
N PHE A 25 5.58 -14.71 -3.52
CA PHE A 25 4.83 -13.93 -4.49
C PHE A 25 4.18 -12.74 -3.80
N GLY A 26 4.32 -11.55 -4.38
CA GLY A 26 3.74 -10.34 -3.81
C GLY A 26 3.24 -9.35 -4.87
N SER A 27 2.47 -8.38 -4.40
CA SER A 27 2.10 -7.18 -5.17
C SER A 27 2.79 -5.96 -4.56
N SER A 28 2.85 -4.84 -5.29
CA SER A 28 3.49 -3.63 -4.81
C SER A 28 2.80 -2.34 -5.23
N SER A 29 2.87 -1.33 -4.37
CA SER A 29 2.46 0.05 -4.65
C SER A 29 3.46 1.06 -4.09
N ALA A 30 3.27 2.34 -4.42
CA ALA A 30 3.97 3.46 -3.81
C ALA A 30 2.95 4.53 -3.38
N ALA A 31 3.20 5.17 -2.23
CA ALA A 31 2.25 6.05 -1.55
C ALA A 31 1.61 7.09 -2.47
N TYR A 32 2.42 7.91 -3.17
CA TYR A 32 1.91 8.97 -4.04
C TYR A 32 1.03 8.46 -5.20
N GLN A 33 1.26 7.23 -5.65
CA GLN A 33 0.53 6.65 -6.78
C GLN A 33 -0.83 6.07 -6.39
N VAL A 34 -1.06 5.76 -5.10
CA VAL A 34 -2.27 5.03 -4.69
C VAL A 34 -3.05 5.67 -3.55
N GLU A 35 -2.41 6.37 -2.62
CA GLU A 35 -3.08 6.83 -1.39
C GLU A 35 -4.11 7.92 -1.65
N GLY A 36 -3.75 8.95 -2.42
CA GLY A 36 -4.57 10.16 -2.50
C GLY A 36 -4.53 10.96 -1.19
N ALA A 37 -5.62 11.69 -0.94
CA ALA A 37 -5.81 12.49 0.27
C ALA A 37 -4.61 13.40 0.53
N TYR A 38 -4.24 14.18 -0.49
CA TYR A 38 -2.94 14.87 -0.53
C TYR A 38 -2.78 15.97 0.52
N ASP A 39 -3.87 16.59 0.98
CA ASP A 39 -3.92 17.66 1.96
C ASP A 39 -4.82 17.33 3.17
N GLU A 40 -5.24 16.07 3.32
CA GLU A 40 -6.08 15.62 4.42
C GLU A 40 -5.27 15.21 5.65
N ASN A 41 -5.91 15.28 6.82
CA ASN A 41 -5.36 14.83 8.12
C ASN A 41 -3.92 15.29 8.39
N GLY A 42 -3.57 16.52 7.97
CA GLY A 42 -2.28 17.11 8.24
C GLY A 42 -1.12 16.57 7.38
N LYS A 43 -1.37 15.86 6.28
CA LYS A 43 -0.30 15.53 5.30
C LYS A 43 0.32 16.82 4.75
N GLY A 44 1.65 16.87 4.73
CA GLY A 44 2.42 17.93 4.08
C GLY A 44 2.48 17.77 2.54
N SER A 45 2.88 18.84 1.86
CA SER A 45 3.17 18.80 0.42
C SER A 45 4.50 18.09 0.15
N SER A 46 4.50 17.17 -0.81
CA SER A 46 5.69 16.52 -1.35
C SER A 46 6.21 17.25 -2.59
N MET A 47 7.42 16.89 -3.03
CA MET A 47 7.96 17.39 -4.29
C MET A 47 7.09 17.00 -5.50
N TRP A 48 6.42 15.83 -5.45
CA TRP A 48 5.51 15.39 -6.50
C TRP A 48 4.20 16.20 -6.52
N ASP A 49 3.66 16.56 -5.35
CA ASP A 49 2.52 17.50 -5.26
C ASP A 49 2.89 18.83 -5.94
N HIS A 50 4.04 19.40 -5.58
CA HIS A 50 4.51 20.65 -6.18
C HIS A 50 4.70 20.53 -7.71
N PHE A 51 5.33 19.46 -8.18
CA PHE A 51 5.60 19.25 -9.60
C PHE A 51 4.32 19.14 -10.42
N THR A 52 3.37 18.29 -9.99
CA THR A 52 2.12 18.04 -10.72
C THR A 52 1.17 19.23 -10.70
N HIS A 53 1.15 20.02 -9.62
CA HIS A 53 0.37 21.26 -9.56
C HIS A 53 1.01 22.41 -10.36
N THR A 54 2.33 22.41 -10.53
CA THR A 54 3.05 23.45 -11.29
C THR A 54 3.00 23.20 -12.80
N TYR A 55 3.09 21.95 -13.23
CA TYR A 55 3.07 21.55 -14.65
C TYR A 55 1.91 20.60 -14.95
N PRO A 56 0.65 21.08 -14.89
CA PRO A 56 -0.51 20.21 -15.00
C PRO A 56 -0.67 19.66 -16.42
N ASP A 57 -0.58 18.35 -16.58
CA ASP A 57 -0.96 17.62 -17.79
C ASP A 57 -2.35 16.96 -17.68
N ARG A 58 -3.18 17.51 -16.77
CA ARG A 58 -4.49 17.00 -16.32
C ARG A 58 -4.44 15.77 -15.41
N SER A 59 -3.29 15.43 -14.84
CA SER A 59 -3.17 14.37 -13.83
C SER A 59 -2.43 14.85 -12.56
N SER A 60 -2.85 14.35 -11.39
CA SER A 60 -2.19 14.57 -10.09
C SER A 60 -2.45 13.36 -9.18
N GLY A 61 -1.65 13.24 -8.12
CA GLY A 61 -1.84 12.23 -7.07
C GLY A 61 -2.86 12.65 -6.00
N ASP A 62 -3.67 13.68 -6.25
CA ASP A 62 -4.52 14.30 -5.21
C ASP A 62 -5.55 13.32 -4.65
N VAL A 63 -6.15 12.52 -5.56
CA VAL A 63 -7.09 11.43 -5.24
C VAL A 63 -6.49 10.05 -5.50
N ALA A 64 -5.66 9.90 -6.55
CA ALA A 64 -5.08 8.62 -6.95
C ALA A 64 -6.15 7.50 -7.11
N VAL A 65 -5.96 6.34 -6.47
CA VAL A 65 -7.01 5.29 -6.35
C VAL A 65 -7.66 5.26 -4.97
N ASP A 66 -7.44 6.31 -4.18
CA ASP A 66 -8.10 6.57 -2.90
C ASP A 66 -7.83 5.54 -1.79
N SER A 67 -6.68 4.84 -1.84
CA SER A 67 -6.33 3.82 -0.84
C SER A 67 -6.13 4.38 0.58
N TYR A 68 -6.07 5.70 0.77
CA TYR A 68 -6.01 6.32 2.10
C TYR A 68 -7.30 6.14 2.91
N HIS A 69 -8.46 6.20 2.24
CA HIS A 69 -9.74 6.06 2.91
C HIS A 69 -10.01 4.61 3.30
N LEU A 70 -10.40 4.39 4.56
CA LEU A 70 -10.50 3.05 5.15
C LEU A 70 -11.43 2.09 4.38
N GLU A 71 -12.49 2.59 3.73
CA GLU A 71 -13.37 1.74 2.93
C GLU A 71 -12.66 1.19 1.68
N LYS A 72 -11.84 2.02 1.01
CA LYS A 72 -11.03 1.60 -0.14
C LYS A 72 -9.85 0.72 0.27
N LEU A 73 -9.21 1.05 1.37
CA LEU A 73 -8.16 0.21 1.94
C LEU A 73 -8.66 -1.22 2.25
N LYS A 74 -9.88 -1.36 2.79
CA LYS A 74 -10.50 -2.68 3.03
C LYS A 74 -10.75 -3.43 1.72
N GLU A 75 -11.19 -2.75 0.66
CA GLU A 75 -11.35 -3.33 -0.67
C GLU A 75 -10.00 -3.86 -1.20
N ASP A 76 -8.94 -3.06 -1.10
CA ASP A 76 -7.59 -3.44 -1.53
C ASP A 76 -7.05 -4.65 -0.76
N LEU A 77 -7.21 -4.66 0.57
CA LEU A 77 -6.79 -5.77 1.43
C LEU A 77 -7.54 -7.07 1.09
N LYS A 78 -8.84 -6.97 0.80
CA LYS A 78 -9.63 -8.11 0.35
C LYS A 78 -9.11 -8.64 -0.98
N LEU A 79 -8.76 -7.77 -1.93
CA LEU A 79 -8.20 -8.17 -3.21
C LEU A 79 -6.85 -8.87 -3.04
N LEU A 80 -5.94 -8.34 -2.21
CA LEU A 80 -4.66 -8.98 -1.90
C LEU A 80 -4.85 -10.39 -1.35
N LYS A 81 -5.81 -10.56 -0.43
CA LYS A 81 -6.16 -11.86 0.14
C LYS A 81 -6.75 -12.82 -0.90
N ASP A 82 -7.67 -12.34 -1.73
CA ASP A 82 -8.32 -13.16 -2.77
C ASP A 82 -7.34 -13.60 -3.86
N MET A 83 -6.35 -12.76 -4.19
CA MET A 83 -5.23 -13.14 -5.05
C MET A 83 -4.32 -14.19 -4.39
N GLY A 84 -4.33 -14.26 -3.07
CA GLY A 84 -3.50 -15.16 -2.28
C GLY A 84 -2.02 -14.84 -2.41
N VAL A 85 -1.63 -13.56 -2.28
CA VAL A 85 -0.22 -13.16 -2.23
C VAL A 85 0.41 -13.49 -0.88
N ASP A 86 1.71 -13.74 -0.87
CA ASP A 86 2.49 -14.00 0.34
C ASP A 86 2.97 -12.69 1.00
N ALA A 87 3.22 -11.64 0.21
CA ALA A 87 3.69 -10.35 0.69
C ALA A 87 3.05 -9.16 -0.06
N TYR A 88 3.00 -8.01 0.61
CA TYR A 88 2.63 -6.75 -0.01
C TYR A 88 3.69 -5.69 0.26
N ARG A 89 4.26 -5.16 -0.82
CA ARG A 89 5.25 -4.09 -0.76
C ARG A 89 4.57 -2.74 -0.91
N PHE A 90 4.78 -1.84 0.04
CA PHE A 90 4.27 -0.47 -0.05
C PHE A 90 5.31 0.52 0.47
N SER A 91 5.09 1.80 0.17
CA SER A 91 5.91 2.88 0.73
C SER A 91 5.14 3.75 1.72
N ILE A 92 5.87 4.31 2.68
CA ILE A 92 5.40 5.35 3.59
C ILE A 92 5.81 6.69 3.00
N THR A 93 4.87 7.63 2.86
CA THR A 93 5.18 8.99 2.42
C THR A 93 5.63 9.86 3.59
N TRP A 94 6.88 10.34 3.54
CA TRP A 94 7.47 11.18 4.58
C TRP A 94 6.63 12.39 4.99
N PRO A 95 6.08 13.20 4.07
CA PRO A 95 5.24 14.34 4.45
C PRO A 95 3.92 13.96 5.13
N ARG A 96 3.47 12.71 5.06
CA ARG A 96 2.32 12.24 5.86
C ARG A 96 2.71 11.93 7.30
N ILE A 97 3.95 11.51 7.57
CA ILE A 97 4.46 11.26 8.94
C ILE A 97 5.03 12.53 9.57
N LEU A 98 5.88 13.24 8.83
CA LEU A 98 6.53 14.48 9.23
C LEU A 98 6.18 15.60 8.22
N PRO A 99 5.05 16.29 8.39
CA PRO A 99 4.62 17.34 7.45
C PRO A 99 5.62 18.49 7.33
N GLY A 100 6.34 18.79 8.42
CA GLY A 100 7.43 19.78 8.43
C GLY A 100 8.80 19.24 7.97
N GLY A 101 8.89 17.95 7.62
CA GLY A 101 10.11 17.25 7.22
C GLY A 101 11.03 16.84 8.37
N THR A 102 10.84 17.37 9.58
CA THR A 102 11.65 17.07 10.77
C THR A 102 10.78 16.81 11.99
N ILE A 103 11.25 15.97 12.92
CA ILE A 103 10.53 15.63 14.17
C ILE A 103 10.28 16.89 15.02
N SER A 104 11.23 17.84 15.03
CA SER A 104 11.11 19.11 15.76
C SER A 104 9.95 19.98 15.31
N LYS A 105 9.44 19.77 14.08
CA LYS A 105 8.30 20.49 13.51
C LYS A 105 6.97 19.77 13.70
N GLY A 106 6.97 18.70 14.50
CA GLY A 106 5.79 17.90 14.81
C GLY A 106 5.71 16.61 13.99
N VAL A 107 4.99 15.67 14.58
CA VAL A 107 4.70 14.35 14.00
C VAL A 107 3.20 14.29 13.77
N ASN A 108 2.79 13.79 12.61
CA ASN A 108 1.38 13.62 12.30
C ASN A 108 0.89 12.23 12.76
N GLN A 109 0.11 12.22 13.85
CA GLN A 109 -0.40 10.98 14.44
C GLN A 109 -1.43 10.29 13.54
N ASP A 110 -2.23 11.03 12.76
CA ASP A 110 -3.21 10.44 11.85
C ASP A 110 -2.52 9.65 10.73
N GLY A 111 -1.42 10.20 10.19
CA GLY A 111 -0.57 9.49 9.24
C GLY A 111 0.00 8.20 9.82
N ILE A 112 0.48 8.23 11.06
CA ILE A 112 0.95 7.03 11.78
C ILE A 112 -0.19 6.01 11.95
N ASN A 113 -1.38 6.47 12.33
CA ASN A 113 -2.54 5.60 12.55
C ASN A 113 -2.96 4.88 11.27
N TYR A 114 -2.92 5.56 10.12
CA TYR A 114 -3.18 4.97 8.80
C TYR A 114 -2.23 3.80 8.51
N TYR A 115 -0.91 4.00 8.61
CA TYR A 115 0.06 2.93 8.33
C TYR A 115 0.02 1.80 9.36
N ASN A 116 -0.22 2.12 10.63
CA ASN A 116 -0.45 1.10 11.65
C ASN A 116 -1.66 0.23 11.31
N HIS A 117 -2.76 0.83 10.84
CA HIS A 117 -3.94 0.09 10.42
C HIS A 117 -3.65 -0.80 9.22
N LEU A 118 -3.02 -0.28 8.15
CA LEU A 118 -2.60 -1.07 6.99
C LEU A 118 -1.71 -2.26 7.39
N ILE A 119 -0.69 -2.03 8.22
CA ILE A 119 0.24 -3.09 8.67
C ILE A 119 -0.50 -4.15 9.48
N ASN A 120 -1.34 -3.74 10.43
CA ASN A 120 -2.10 -4.67 11.26
C ASN A 120 -3.05 -5.53 10.43
N GLU A 121 -3.74 -4.93 9.46
CA GLU A 121 -4.64 -5.66 8.57
C GLU A 121 -3.91 -6.64 7.64
N LEU A 122 -2.75 -6.26 7.09
CA LEU A 122 -1.92 -7.18 6.30
C LEU A 122 -1.52 -8.41 7.13
N LEU A 123 -1.01 -8.19 8.35
CA LEU A 123 -0.61 -9.26 9.26
C LEU A 123 -1.80 -10.13 9.67
N ALA A 124 -2.96 -9.53 9.96
CA ALA A 124 -4.20 -10.25 10.28
C ALA A 124 -4.68 -11.15 9.14
N ASN A 125 -4.35 -10.79 7.89
CA ASN A 125 -4.64 -11.58 6.69
C ASN A 125 -3.51 -12.53 6.28
N GLY A 126 -2.43 -12.64 7.07
CA GLY A 126 -1.29 -13.51 6.79
C GLY A 126 -0.41 -13.04 5.63
N ILE A 127 -0.49 -11.75 5.27
CA ILE A 127 0.30 -11.13 4.20
C ILE A 127 1.47 -10.39 4.84
N GLN A 128 2.71 -10.70 4.43
CA GLN A 128 3.89 -10.07 4.98
C GLN A 128 4.05 -8.63 4.47
N PRO A 129 4.08 -7.61 5.35
CA PRO A 129 4.34 -6.23 4.94
C PRO A 129 5.82 -6.02 4.59
N TRP A 130 6.09 -5.47 3.41
CA TRP A 130 7.43 -5.09 2.94
C TRP A 130 7.49 -3.58 2.76
N VAL A 131 8.16 -2.89 3.69
CA VAL A 131 8.02 -1.44 3.83
C VAL A 131 9.23 -0.71 3.25
N TYR A 132 8.96 0.33 2.47
CA TYR A 132 9.96 1.28 1.96
C TYR A 132 9.62 2.70 2.40
N SER A 133 10.63 3.54 2.58
CA SER A 133 10.45 4.98 2.86
C SER A 133 10.52 5.76 1.54
N THR A 134 9.62 6.72 1.34
CA THR A 134 9.59 7.63 0.17
C THR A 134 9.43 9.08 0.58
#